data_AF-A0A7X4JJB9-F1
#
_entry.id   AF-A0A7X4JJB9-F1
#
_cell.length_a   1.000
_cell.length_b   1.000
_cell.length_c   1.000
_cell.angle_alpha   90.00
_cell.angle_beta   90.00
_cell.angle_gamma   90.00
#
_symmetry.space_group_name_H-M   'P 1'
#
loop_
_entity.id
_entity.type
_entity.pdbx_description
1 polymer ?
#
loop_
_entity_poly.entity_id
_entity_poly.type
_entity_poly.pdbx_seq_one_letter_code
_entity_poly.pdbx_strand_id
1 'polypeptide(L)'
;SETDHVPVVAALPEGNSLSIGDTATLQLETRDGESLAAVQAHTDHAAAITPSWQVTRGADVVRVDESGQITAVGLGSATVEGKVPGVASETGFLFIKALGHVGFYVDGRVNWDIAVLVAGFGGTLFVSQILSGWGMPKNPQQDATNRVLPFMMTGLFLFFPLPAGVLLYMVVANVLQALQTFLMTREALPANLQALLEQQLAAQAADAASGSALAVAADAVVSKEGFRGLLKEERTQQTSSPSQPPQKPAVKPAKPSRRKGQRQKKSRS
;
A
#
# COMPACT_ATOMS: atom_id res chain seq x y z
N SER A 1 26.49 -4.95 -3.34
CA SER A 1 25.84 -6.17 -3.82
C SER A 1 24.42 -5.80 -4.17
N GLU A 2 24.25 -5.46 -5.44
CA GLU A 2 22.99 -5.06 -6.04
C GLU A 2 22.18 -6.32 -6.36
N THR A 3 20.86 -6.20 -6.39
CA THR A 3 19.88 -7.28 -6.57
C THR A 3 20.23 -8.15 -7.79
N ASP A 4 20.82 -9.33 -7.57
CA ASP A 4 21.29 -10.19 -8.66
C ASP A 4 20.09 -10.95 -9.25
N HIS A 5 19.56 -10.43 -10.35
CA HIS A 5 18.42 -11.00 -11.05
C HIS A 5 18.94 -11.92 -12.15
N VAL A 6 18.91 -13.23 -11.89
CA VAL A 6 19.36 -14.24 -12.85
C VAL A 6 18.18 -14.73 -13.69
N PRO A 7 18.07 -14.35 -14.98
CA PRO A 7 17.00 -14.85 -15.85
C PRO A 7 17.26 -16.31 -16.19
N VAL A 8 16.30 -17.18 -15.85
CA VAL A 8 16.36 -18.62 -16.12
C VAL A 8 15.49 -18.95 -17.32
N VAL A 9 16.00 -19.80 -18.20
CA VAL A 9 15.29 -20.38 -19.35
C VAL A 9 15.29 -21.90 -19.22
N ALA A 10 14.20 -22.52 -19.65
CA ALA A 10 14.14 -23.96 -19.77
C ALA A 10 14.64 -24.38 -21.16
N ALA A 11 15.62 -25.28 -21.19
CA ALA A 11 16.17 -25.85 -22.40
C ALA A 11 15.98 -27.37 -22.40
N LEU A 12 15.74 -27.94 -23.58
CA LEU A 12 15.77 -29.38 -23.81
C LEU A 12 17.00 -29.68 -24.67
N PRO A 13 18.03 -30.38 -24.16
CA PRO A 13 19.25 -30.66 -24.92
C PRO A 13 18.98 -31.48 -26.19
N GLU A 14 17.99 -32.36 -26.15
CA GLU A 14 17.54 -33.22 -27.25
C GLU A 14 16.68 -32.47 -28.29
N GLY A 15 16.38 -31.18 -28.06
CA GLY A 15 15.51 -30.36 -28.91
C GLY A 15 14.00 -30.51 -28.60
N ASN A 16 13.18 -29.66 -29.23
CA ASN A 16 11.73 -29.58 -28.94
C ASN A 16 10.87 -30.71 -29.55
N SER A 17 11.49 -31.76 -30.09
CA SER A 17 10.81 -32.87 -30.76
C SER A 17 11.21 -34.18 -30.10
N LEU A 18 10.23 -34.91 -29.56
CA LEU A 18 10.43 -36.20 -28.90
C LEU A 18 9.62 -37.27 -29.63
N SER A 19 10.18 -38.47 -29.80
CA SER A 19 9.44 -39.62 -30.31
C SER A 19 8.61 -40.23 -29.17
N ILE A 20 7.54 -40.95 -29.52
CA ILE A 20 6.71 -41.62 -28.51
C ILE A 20 7.57 -42.64 -27.76
N GLY A 21 7.56 -42.56 -26.42
CA GLY A 21 8.39 -43.39 -25.55
C GLY A 21 9.75 -42.80 -25.21
N ASP A 22 10.17 -41.71 -25.89
CA ASP A 22 11.41 -41.01 -25.53
C ASP A 22 11.22 -40.25 -24.20
N THR A 23 12.30 -40.24 -23.42
CA THR A 23 12.42 -39.46 -22.19
C THR A 23 13.47 -38.39 -22.37
N ALA A 24 13.16 -37.15 -22.01
CA ALA A 24 14.10 -36.04 -22.03
C ALA A 24 13.99 -35.24 -20.73
N THR A 25 15.12 -34.77 -20.21
CA THR A 25 15.15 -33.99 -18.98
C THR A 25 15.20 -32.50 -19.30
N LEU A 26 14.27 -31.74 -18.74
CA LEU A 26 14.30 -30.28 -18.77
C LEU A 26 15.48 -29.77 -17.95
N GLN A 27 16.37 -29.03 -18.59
CA GLN A 27 17.45 -28.34 -17.90
C GLN A 27 17.08 -26.87 -17.76
N LEU A 28 17.27 -26.34 -16.56
CA LEU A 28 17.10 -24.92 -16.27
C LEU A 28 18.49 -24.28 -16.33
N GLU A 29 18.68 -23.36 -17.26
CA GLU A 29 19.94 -22.65 -17.48
C GLU A 29 19.70 -21.15 -17.42
N THR A 30 20.72 -20.39 -17.04
CA THR A 30 20.71 -18.94 -17.14
C THR A 30 20.85 -18.51 -18.59
N ARG A 31 20.53 -17.25 -18.91
CA ARG A 31 20.81 -16.70 -20.25
C ARG A 31 22.29 -16.76 -20.64
N ASP A 32 23.17 -16.83 -19.66
CA ASP A 32 24.62 -16.91 -19.84
C ASP A 32 25.11 -18.37 -19.98
N GLY A 33 24.20 -19.35 -19.94
CA GLY A 33 24.48 -20.78 -20.12
C GLY A 33 24.93 -21.51 -18.85
N GLU A 34 24.81 -20.87 -17.69
CA GLU A 34 25.11 -21.52 -16.41
C GLU A 34 23.91 -22.35 -15.94
N SER A 35 24.13 -23.58 -15.47
CA SER A 35 23.03 -24.39 -14.94
C SER A 35 22.44 -23.78 -13.66
N LEU A 36 21.13 -23.96 -13.43
CA LEU A 36 20.47 -23.51 -12.20
C LEU A 36 21.13 -24.08 -10.94
N ALA A 37 21.67 -25.31 -11.00
CA ALA A 37 22.39 -25.93 -9.90
C ALA A 37 23.69 -25.19 -9.54
N ALA A 38 24.38 -24.62 -10.54
CA ALA A 38 25.58 -23.82 -10.30
C ALA A 38 25.22 -22.44 -9.69
N VAL A 39 24.12 -21.82 -10.11
CA VAL A 39 23.57 -20.61 -9.45
C VAL A 39 23.16 -20.89 -8.00
N GLN A 40 22.54 -22.05 -7.75
CA GLN A 40 22.20 -22.50 -6.41
C GLN A 40 23.45 -22.67 -5.53
N ALA A 41 24.54 -23.23 -6.06
CA ALA A 41 25.78 -23.43 -5.31
C ALA A 41 26.45 -22.11 -4.85
N HIS A 42 26.22 -21.02 -5.58
CA HIS A 42 26.72 -19.69 -5.24
C HIS A 42 25.73 -18.86 -4.38
N THR A 43 24.57 -19.43 -4.03
CA THR A 43 23.52 -18.76 -3.28
C THR A 43 23.31 -19.40 -1.90
N ASP A 44 23.38 -18.60 -0.83
CA ASP A 44 23.20 -19.07 0.55
C ASP A 44 21.81 -19.69 0.82
N HIS A 45 20.84 -19.44 -0.07
CA HIS A 45 19.45 -19.93 -0.02
C HIS A 45 19.09 -20.92 -1.14
N ALA A 46 20.03 -21.77 -1.55
CA ALA A 46 19.84 -22.80 -2.58
C ALA A 46 18.54 -23.63 -2.44
N ALA A 47 18.18 -23.99 -1.20
CA ALA A 47 16.99 -24.82 -0.90
C ALA A 47 15.65 -24.14 -1.27
N ALA A 48 15.62 -22.80 -1.33
CA ALA A 48 14.43 -22.05 -1.72
C ALA A 48 14.21 -22.01 -3.25
N ILE A 49 15.16 -22.52 -4.05
CA ILE A 49 15.13 -22.51 -5.52
C ILE A 49 14.77 -23.92 -6.03
N THR A 50 13.68 -24.51 -5.54
CA THR A 50 13.22 -25.83 -6.01
C THR A 50 12.19 -25.63 -7.13
N PRO A 51 12.49 -26.03 -8.38
CA PRO A 51 11.55 -25.88 -9.48
C PRO A 51 10.36 -26.84 -9.32
N SER A 52 9.17 -26.38 -9.70
CA SER A 52 7.98 -27.22 -9.82
C SER A 52 7.49 -27.25 -11.26
N TRP A 53 7.09 -28.42 -11.76
CA TRP A 53 6.70 -28.63 -13.15
C TRP A 53 5.22 -28.96 -13.27
N GLN A 54 4.57 -28.42 -14.31
CA GLN A 54 3.17 -28.72 -14.61
C GLN A 54 2.93 -28.71 -16.12
N VAL A 55 2.17 -29.70 -16.61
CA VAL A 55 1.69 -29.71 -18.00
C VAL A 55 0.45 -28.84 -18.10
N THR A 56 0.51 -27.76 -18.86
CA THR A 56 -0.62 -26.82 -19.04
C THR A 56 -1.48 -27.17 -20.25
N ARG A 57 -0.91 -27.85 -21.24
CA ARG A 57 -1.61 -28.32 -22.45
C ARG A 57 -1.05 -29.66 -22.92
N GLY A 58 -1.92 -30.57 -23.37
CA GLY A 58 -1.50 -31.85 -23.95
C GLY A 58 -1.10 -32.89 -22.89
N ALA A 59 -1.85 -32.97 -21.78
CA ALA A 59 -1.62 -33.96 -20.71
C ALA A 59 -1.78 -35.43 -21.19
N ASP A 60 -2.45 -35.63 -22.32
CA ASP A 60 -2.59 -36.87 -23.07
C ASP A 60 -1.39 -37.18 -23.99
N VAL A 61 -0.53 -36.19 -24.25
CA VAL A 61 0.62 -36.28 -25.17
C VAL A 61 1.93 -36.38 -24.40
N VAL A 62 2.04 -35.72 -23.24
CA VAL A 62 3.27 -35.63 -22.46
C VAL A 62 2.99 -35.72 -20.95
N ARG A 63 3.85 -36.46 -20.24
CA ARG A 63 3.92 -36.45 -18.76
C ARG A 63 5.23 -35.81 -18.32
N VAL A 64 5.18 -35.02 -17.24
CA VAL A 64 6.36 -34.48 -16.55
C VAL A 64 6.36 -34.99 -15.11
N ASP A 65 7.53 -35.38 -14.60
CA ASP A 65 7.70 -35.77 -13.21
C ASP A 65 8.15 -34.58 -12.31
N GLU A 66 8.33 -34.85 -11.02
CA GLU A 66 8.83 -33.85 -10.05
C GLU A 66 10.28 -33.40 -10.35
N SER A 67 11.06 -34.22 -11.06
CA SER A 67 12.46 -33.93 -11.40
C SER A 67 12.63 -33.11 -12.69
N GLY A 68 11.55 -32.92 -13.46
CA GLY A 68 11.57 -32.26 -14.77
C GLY A 68 11.86 -33.22 -15.94
N GLN A 69 11.83 -34.53 -15.71
CA GLN A 69 11.86 -35.54 -16.76
C GLN A 69 10.50 -35.59 -17.48
N ILE A 70 10.56 -35.29 -18.78
CA ILE A 70 9.46 -35.39 -19.71
C ILE A 70 9.44 -36.79 -20.32
N THR A 71 8.26 -37.43 -20.34
CA THR A 71 8.00 -38.65 -21.10
C THR A 71 6.93 -38.38 -22.17
N ALA A 72 7.26 -38.63 -23.43
CA ALA A 72 6.30 -38.53 -24.53
C ALA A 72 5.39 -39.77 -24.58
N VAL A 73 4.10 -39.58 -24.34
CA VAL A 73 3.09 -40.65 -24.29
C VAL A 73 2.17 -40.67 -25.50
N GLY A 74 2.09 -39.59 -26.28
CA GLY A 74 1.20 -39.49 -27.44
C GLY A 74 1.74 -38.60 -28.55
N LEU A 75 1.00 -38.55 -29.67
CA LEU A 75 1.29 -37.67 -30.79
C LEU A 75 0.54 -36.34 -30.61
N GLY A 76 1.24 -35.21 -30.78
CA GLY A 76 0.63 -33.89 -30.68
C GLY A 76 1.60 -32.84 -30.18
N SER A 77 1.07 -31.66 -29.84
CA SER A 77 1.83 -30.59 -29.18
C SER A 77 1.42 -30.48 -27.72
N ALA A 78 2.41 -30.36 -26.85
CA ALA A 78 2.22 -30.16 -25.41
C ALA A 78 2.94 -28.88 -24.95
N THR A 79 2.50 -28.34 -23.83
CA THR A 79 3.16 -27.21 -23.17
C THR A 79 3.40 -27.57 -21.72
N VAL A 80 4.67 -27.52 -21.32
CA VAL A 80 5.11 -27.76 -19.95
C VAL A 80 5.58 -26.43 -19.38
N GLU A 81 5.11 -26.09 -18.20
CA GLU A 81 5.47 -24.89 -17.46
C GLU A 81 6.32 -25.29 -16.24
N GLY A 82 7.45 -24.60 -16.06
CA GLY A 82 8.30 -24.72 -14.87
C GLY A 82 8.22 -23.43 -14.06
N LYS A 83 7.89 -23.52 -12.77
CA LYS A 83 7.91 -22.40 -11.83
C LYS A 83 9.11 -22.53 -10.91
N VAL A 84 9.96 -21.50 -10.89
CA VAL A 84 11.11 -21.40 -9.99
C VAL A 84 10.81 -20.33 -8.94
N PRO A 85 10.64 -20.69 -7.66
CA PRO A 85 10.44 -19.73 -6.59
C PRO A 85 11.69 -18.84 -6.40
N GLY A 86 11.46 -17.56 -6.11
CA GLY A 86 12.53 -16.59 -5.87
C GLY A 86 13.01 -16.61 -4.43
N VAL A 87 14.30 -16.36 -4.21
CA VAL A 87 14.94 -16.41 -2.88
C VAL A 87 14.55 -15.24 -1.96
N ALA A 88 14.19 -14.09 -2.53
CA ALA A 88 14.03 -12.84 -1.76
C ALA A 88 12.84 -12.87 -0.78
N SER A 89 11.83 -13.70 -1.03
CA SER A 89 10.66 -13.81 -0.16
C SER A 89 10.92 -14.62 1.10
N GLU A 90 11.88 -15.55 1.05
CA GLU A 90 12.19 -16.53 2.10
C GLU A 90 13.44 -16.16 2.93
N THR A 91 14.09 -15.03 2.63
CA THR A 91 15.27 -14.57 3.37
C THR A 91 14.87 -13.98 4.73
N GLY A 92 15.44 -14.51 5.81
CA GLY A 92 15.29 -13.97 7.16
C GLY A 92 16.29 -12.86 7.48
N PHE A 93 15.97 -12.03 8.48
CA PHE A 93 16.88 -10.98 8.99
C PHE A 93 16.64 -10.73 10.48
N LEU A 94 17.72 -10.64 11.28
CA LEU A 94 17.66 -10.58 12.75
C LEU A 94 16.83 -11.73 13.35
N PHE A 95 15.63 -11.43 13.87
CA PHE A 95 14.71 -12.40 14.46
C PHE A 95 13.54 -12.76 13.51
N ILE A 96 13.50 -12.18 12.32
CA ILE A 96 12.48 -12.40 11.29
C ILE A 96 12.84 -13.65 10.49
N LYS A 97 11.91 -14.59 10.35
CA LYS A 97 12.12 -15.84 9.62
C LYS A 97 12.20 -15.61 8.11
N ALA A 98 11.31 -14.78 7.57
CA ALA A 98 11.25 -14.45 6.16
C ALA A 98 10.72 -13.01 6.00
N LEU A 99 11.47 -12.16 5.29
CA LEU A 99 11.15 -10.76 5.08
C LEU A 99 9.88 -10.56 4.23
N GLY A 100 9.56 -11.54 3.37
CA GLY A 100 8.37 -11.53 2.53
C GLY A 100 7.10 -12.03 3.21
N HIS A 101 7.19 -12.67 4.37
CA HIS A 101 6.00 -13.21 5.04
C HIS A 101 5.07 -12.10 5.55
N VAL A 102 3.78 -12.38 5.46
CA VAL A 102 2.69 -11.52 5.90
C VAL A 102 1.84 -12.25 6.93
N GLY A 103 1.32 -11.51 7.90
CA GLY A 103 0.31 -12.02 8.83
C GLY A 103 0.88 -12.87 9.97
N PHE A 104 0.21 -12.81 11.12
CA PHE A 104 0.62 -13.56 12.31
C PHE A 104 0.21 -15.03 12.25
N TYR A 105 -0.66 -15.44 11.33
CA TYR A 105 -1.11 -16.83 11.16
C TYR A 105 -1.25 -17.19 9.69
N VAL A 106 -0.43 -18.15 9.25
CA VAL A 106 -0.41 -18.66 7.87
C VAL A 106 -0.16 -20.17 7.93
N ASP A 107 -0.87 -20.96 7.12
CA ASP A 107 -0.68 -22.41 6.96
C ASP A 107 -0.63 -23.21 8.28
N GLY A 108 -1.46 -22.83 9.25
CA GLY A 108 -1.54 -23.53 10.54
C GLY A 108 -0.43 -23.17 11.54
N ARG A 109 0.46 -22.23 11.20
CA ARG A 109 1.58 -21.80 12.05
C ARG A 109 1.45 -20.33 12.43
N VAL A 110 1.85 -20.02 13.67
CA VAL A 110 1.88 -18.65 14.18
C VAL A 110 3.26 -18.04 13.93
N ASN A 111 3.29 -16.91 13.22
CA ASN A 111 4.48 -16.11 12.96
C ASN A 111 4.74 -15.14 14.13
N TRP A 112 5.39 -15.65 15.18
CA TRP A 112 5.71 -14.88 16.38
C TRP A 112 6.61 -13.67 16.14
N ASP A 113 7.49 -13.77 15.15
CA ASP A 113 8.36 -12.69 14.69
C ASP A 113 7.55 -11.50 14.14
N ILE A 114 6.49 -11.78 13.35
CA ILE A 114 5.58 -10.75 12.84
C ILE A 114 4.75 -10.15 13.97
N ALA A 115 4.27 -10.98 14.91
CA ALA A 115 3.51 -10.48 16.07
C ALA A 115 4.33 -9.50 16.92
N VAL A 116 5.61 -9.82 17.19
CA VAL A 116 6.53 -8.93 17.91
C VAL A 116 6.80 -7.65 17.11
N LEU A 117 6.93 -7.73 15.78
CA LEU A 117 7.09 -6.54 14.94
C LEU A 117 5.87 -5.62 14.98
N VAL A 118 4.66 -6.15 14.86
CA VAL A 118 3.43 -5.35 14.88
C VAL A 118 3.23 -4.71 16.27
N ALA A 119 3.49 -5.46 17.34
CA ALA A 119 3.47 -4.92 18.69
C ALA A 119 4.55 -3.84 18.89
N GLY A 120 5.76 -4.07 18.38
CA GLY A 120 6.86 -3.11 18.38
C GLY A 120 6.50 -1.83 17.63
N PHE A 121 5.91 -1.96 16.44
CA PHE A 121 5.43 -0.85 15.62
C PHE A 121 4.40 0.00 16.36
N GLY A 122 3.35 -0.63 16.89
CA GLY A 122 2.32 0.08 17.66
C GLY A 122 2.88 0.73 18.92
N GLY A 123 3.80 0.04 19.61
CA GLY A 123 4.53 0.57 20.75
C GLY A 123 5.38 1.79 20.41
N THR A 124 6.14 1.75 19.30
CA THR A 124 6.96 2.89 18.87
C THR A 124 6.10 4.08 18.49
N LEU A 125 4.99 3.88 17.76
CA LEU A 125 4.06 4.97 17.44
C LEU A 125 3.47 5.60 18.71
N PHE A 126 3.09 4.78 19.69
CA PHE A 126 2.56 5.27 20.96
C PHE A 126 3.59 6.10 21.73
N VAL A 127 4.84 5.63 21.79
CA VAL A 127 5.95 6.37 22.41
C VAL A 127 6.19 7.70 21.68
N SER A 128 6.26 7.68 20.35
CA SER A 128 6.42 8.90 19.54
C SER A 128 5.31 9.92 19.80
N GLN A 129 4.07 9.45 20.01
CA GLN A 129 2.94 10.33 20.31
C GLN A 129 3.09 11.06 21.65
N ILE A 130 3.67 10.39 22.65
CA ILE A 130 3.97 11.00 23.96
C ILE A 130 5.04 12.07 23.81
N LEU A 131 6.14 11.76 23.11
CA LEU A 131 7.24 12.71 22.91
C LEU A 131 6.80 13.94 22.09
N SER A 132 6.03 13.75 21.01
CA SER A 132 5.54 14.86 20.17
C SER A 132 4.41 15.67 20.80
N GLY A 133 3.73 15.13 21.82
CA GLY A 133 2.69 15.83 22.57
C GLY A 133 3.22 16.78 23.65
N TRP A 134 4.53 16.79 23.91
CA TRP A 134 5.14 17.69 24.89
C TRP A 134 5.33 19.09 24.31
N GLY A 135 4.59 20.07 24.84
CA GLY A 135 4.75 21.49 24.50
C GLY A 135 3.76 22.05 23.49
N MET A 136 2.80 21.26 23.00
CA MET A 136 1.71 21.76 22.17
C MET A 136 0.43 22.02 22.99
N PRO A 137 -0.24 23.17 22.80
CA PRO A 137 -1.52 23.46 23.42
C PRO A 137 -2.60 22.49 22.93
N LYS A 138 -3.31 21.90 23.89
CA LYS A 138 -4.26 20.81 23.67
C LYS A 138 -5.52 21.31 22.96
N ASN A 139 -5.58 21.15 21.64
CA ASN A 139 -6.85 21.21 20.92
C ASN A 139 -7.55 19.85 21.07
N PRO A 140 -8.76 19.77 21.66
CA PRO A 140 -9.45 18.51 21.92
C PRO A 140 -9.62 17.63 20.67
N GLN A 141 -9.71 18.22 19.47
CA GLN A 141 -9.82 17.45 18.22
C GLN A 141 -8.48 16.91 17.71
N GLN A 142 -7.37 17.62 17.96
CA GLN A 142 -6.03 17.14 17.63
C GLN A 142 -5.56 16.07 18.63
N ASP A 143 -5.86 16.25 19.92
CA ASP A 143 -5.56 15.29 20.98
C ASP A 143 -6.29 13.95 20.78
N ALA A 144 -7.57 13.99 20.40
CA ALA A 144 -8.32 12.79 20.07
C ALA A 144 -7.70 12.05 18.87
N THR A 145 -7.37 12.78 17.81
CA THR A 145 -6.73 12.22 16.60
C THR A 145 -5.38 11.57 16.94
N ASN A 146 -4.54 12.30 17.68
CA ASN A 146 -3.24 11.87 18.15
C ASN A 146 -3.29 10.59 18.99
N ARG A 147 -4.30 10.44 19.84
CA ARG A 147 -4.46 9.23 20.65
C ARG A 147 -5.02 8.05 19.86
N VAL A 148 -5.90 8.29 18.90
CA VAL A 148 -6.62 7.22 18.19
C VAL A 148 -5.80 6.67 17.02
N LEU A 149 -5.04 7.52 16.33
CA LEU A 149 -4.31 7.16 15.11
C LEU A 149 -3.31 5.99 15.29
N PRO A 150 -2.50 5.92 16.36
CA PRO A 150 -1.58 4.81 16.57
C PRO A 150 -2.28 3.45 16.67
N PHE A 151 -3.42 3.39 17.36
CA PHE A 151 -4.21 2.17 17.49
C PHE A 151 -4.93 1.83 16.19
N MET A 152 -5.41 2.83 15.46
CA MET A 152 -6.04 2.64 14.15
C MET A 152 -5.05 2.05 13.14
N MET A 153 -3.86 2.63 13.02
CA MET A 153 -2.81 2.14 12.13
C MET A 153 -2.32 0.74 12.53
N THR A 154 -2.13 0.50 13.83
CA THR A 154 -1.75 -0.83 14.33
C THR A 154 -2.86 -1.86 14.06
N GLY A 155 -4.12 -1.48 14.29
CA GLY A 155 -5.29 -2.32 14.00
C GLY A 155 -5.40 -2.66 12.52
N LEU A 156 -5.16 -1.69 11.64
CA LEU A 156 -5.12 -1.92 10.20
C LEU A 156 -4.11 -3.01 9.86
N PHE A 157 -2.90 -3.01 10.44
CA PHE A 157 -1.88 -4.02 10.16
C PHE A 157 -2.18 -5.41 10.75
N LEU A 158 -3.10 -5.52 11.70
CA LEU A 158 -3.60 -6.82 12.16
C LEU A 158 -4.55 -7.46 11.14
N PHE A 159 -5.33 -6.65 10.41
CA PHE A 159 -6.31 -7.13 9.41
C PHE A 159 -5.78 -7.10 7.96
N PHE A 160 -4.89 -6.17 7.67
CA PHE A 160 -4.18 -5.99 6.41
C PHE A 160 -2.68 -6.04 6.68
N PRO A 161 -2.13 -7.24 6.89
CA PRO A 161 -0.73 -7.37 7.25
C PRO A 161 0.16 -6.96 6.08
N LEU A 162 1.12 -6.08 6.38
CA LEU A 162 2.21 -5.78 5.48
C LEU A 162 3.33 -6.82 5.61
N PRO A 163 4.17 -7.00 4.57
CA PRO A 163 5.33 -7.87 4.65
C PRO A 163 6.25 -7.49 5.80
N ALA A 164 6.84 -8.48 6.46
CA ALA A 164 7.70 -8.30 7.63
C ALA A 164 8.87 -7.33 7.39
N GLY A 165 9.47 -7.36 6.18
CA GLY A 165 10.55 -6.44 5.81
C GLY A 165 10.10 -4.97 5.78
N VAL A 166 8.88 -4.71 5.30
CA VAL A 166 8.31 -3.35 5.30
C VAL A 166 8.00 -2.88 6.73
N LEU A 167 7.44 -3.76 7.56
CA LEU A 167 7.16 -3.46 8.97
C LEU A 167 8.45 -3.14 9.74
N LEU A 168 9.50 -3.93 9.56
CA LEU A 168 10.80 -3.69 10.17
C LEU A 168 11.36 -2.31 9.79
N TYR A 169 11.31 -1.97 8.50
CA TYR A 169 11.74 -0.66 8.02
C TYR A 169 11.00 0.47 8.75
N MET A 170 9.68 0.36 8.87
CA MET A 170 8.85 1.36 9.56
C MET A 170 9.20 1.49 11.04
N VAL A 171 9.39 0.36 11.76
CA VAL A 171 9.77 0.38 13.18
C VAL A 171 11.09 1.09 13.35
N VAL A 172 12.12 0.73 12.59
CA VAL A 172 13.45 1.34 12.67
C VAL A 172 13.37 2.83 12.34
N ALA A 173 12.65 3.21 11.28
CA ALA A 173 12.45 4.60 10.91
C ALA A 173 11.78 5.40 12.05
N ASN A 174 10.74 4.84 12.66
CA ASN A 174 10.04 5.48 13.79
C ASN A 174 10.96 5.65 15.01
N VAL A 175 11.81 4.66 15.32
CA VAL A 175 12.78 4.75 16.41
C VAL A 175 13.81 5.85 16.12
N LEU A 176 14.35 5.91 14.91
CA LEU A 176 15.30 6.96 14.51
C LEU A 176 14.65 8.35 14.52
N GLN A 177 13.41 8.48 14.04
CA GLN A 177 12.64 9.72 14.11
C GLN A 177 12.37 10.16 15.55
N ALA A 178 11.99 9.22 16.43
CA ALA A 178 11.78 9.49 17.84
C ALA A 178 13.08 9.95 18.52
N LEU A 179 14.22 9.33 18.19
CA LEU A 179 15.53 9.73 18.71
C LEU A 179 15.93 11.14 18.22
N GLN A 180 15.73 11.44 16.94
CA GLN A 180 15.96 12.77 16.38
C GLN A 180 15.08 13.83 17.06
N THR A 181 13.81 13.52 17.27
CA THR A 181 12.86 14.40 17.98
C THR A 181 13.29 14.58 19.43
N PHE A 182 13.66 13.50 20.11
CA PHE A 182 14.10 13.53 21.50
C PHE A 182 15.35 14.40 21.70
N LEU A 183 16.33 14.31 20.80
CA LEU A 183 17.52 15.16 20.82
C LEU A 183 17.16 16.61 20.51
N MET A 184 16.26 16.87 19.56
CA MET A 184 15.80 18.22 19.22
C MET A 184 15.02 18.88 20.38
N THR A 185 14.18 18.13 21.10
CA THR A 185 13.41 18.64 22.26
C THR A 185 14.30 19.06 23.44
N ARG A 186 15.59 18.68 23.45
CA ARG A 186 16.57 19.12 24.46
C ARG A 186 17.15 20.49 24.17
N GLU A 187 16.91 21.08 23.00
CA GLU A 187 17.22 22.47 22.72
C GLU A 187 16.10 23.36 23.28
N ALA A 188 16.46 24.34 24.13
CA ALA A 188 15.50 25.18 24.82
C ALA A 188 14.61 25.93 23.81
N LEU A 189 13.29 25.93 24.07
CA LEU A 189 12.32 26.59 23.20
C LEU A 189 12.77 28.05 22.92
N PRO A 190 12.95 28.46 21.66
CA PRO A 190 13.31 29.83 21.33
C PRO A 190 12.22 30.79 21.84
N ALA A 191 12.63 31.98 22.29
CA ALA A 191 11.80 32.90 23.10
C ALA A 191 10.44 33.27 22.46
N ASN A 192 10.34 33.20 21.13
CA ASN A 192 9.12 33.41 20.37
C ASN A 192 8.04 32.33 20.61
N LEU A 193 8.41 31.07 20.89
CA LEU A 193 7.45 30.00 21.19
C LEU A 193 6.93 30.06 22.63
N GLN A 194 7.73 30.59 23.56
CA GLN A 194 7.31 30.82 24.94
C GLN A 194 6.20 31.88 24.97
N ALA A 195 6.38 32.99 24.25
CA ALA A 195 5.37 34.04 24.13
C ALA A 195 4.05 33.53 23.52
N LEU A 196 4.10 32.63 22.52
CA LEU A 196 2.91 32.03 21.92
C LEU A 196 2.23 31.00 22.84
N LEU A 197 3.00 30.23 23.61
CA LEU A 197 2.47 29.30 24.61
C LEU A 197 1.80 30.06 25.76
N GLU A 198 2.42 31.14 26.24
CA GLU A 198 1.87 32.04 27.26
C GLU A 198 0.56 32.68 26.77
N GLN A 199 0.52 33.15 25.52
CA GLN A 199 -0.70 33.71 24.91
C GLN A 199 -1.81 32.66 24.79
N GLN A 200 -1.49 31.40 24.44
CA GLN A 200 -2.50 30.34 24.35
C GLN A 200 -2.97 29.85 25.72
N LEU A 201 -2.09 29.77 26.71
CA LEU A 201 -2.45 29.47 28.11
C LEU A 201 -3.29 30.59 28.71
N ALA A 202 -2.95 31.85 28.44
CA ALA A 202 -3.75 33.00 28.84
C ALA A 202 -5.12 33.02 28.17
N ALA A 203 -5.22 32.66 26.89
CA ALA A 203 -6.49 32.53 26.17
C ALA A 203 -7.37 31.40 26.74
N GLN A 204 -6.80 30.22 27.04
CA GLN A 204 -7.52 29.12 27.68
C GLN A 204 -7.96 29.44 29.12
N ALA A 205 -7.11 30.16 29.88
CA ALA A 205 -7.45 30.60 31.24
C ALA A 205 -8.56 31.66 31.23
N ALA A 206 -8.57 32.56 30.24
CA ALA A 206 -9.65 33.53 30.05
C ALA A 206 -10.97 32.84 29.67
N ASP A 207 -10.94 31.79 28.84
CA ASP A 207 -12.11 31.01 28.47
C ASP A 207 -12.68 30.24 29.68
N ALA A 208 -11.81 29.66 30.51
CA ALA A 208 -12.19 28.99 31.76
C ALA A 208 -12.70 29.97 32.85
N ALA A 209 -12.13 31.17 32.94
CA ALA A 209 -12.54 32.20 33.89
C ALA A 209 -13.82 32.94 33.47
N SER A 210 -14.17 32.94 32.18
CA SER A 210 -15.38 33.58 31.66
C SER A 210 -16.69 32.87 32.04
N GLY A 211 -16.63 31.69 32.70
CA GLY A 211 -17.83 31.00 33.19
C GLY A 211 -18.82 30.60 32.09
N SER A 212 -18.41 30.58 30.82
CA SER A 212 -19.26 30.19 29.69
C SER A 212 -19.77 28.74 29.80
N ALA A 213 -19.05 27.88 30.56
CA ALA A 213 -19.46 26.51 30.81
C ALA A 213 -20.67 26.34 31.77
N LEU A 214 -21.06 27.37 32.55
CA LEU A 214 -22.22 27.26 33.47
C LEU A 214 -23.47 28.00 32.98
N ALA A 215 -23.35 28.92 32.01
CA ALA A 215 -24.48 29.67 31.48
C ALA A 215 -25.26 28.91 30.38
N VAL A 216 -24.62 27.99 29.64
CA VAL A 216 -25.29 27.22 28.59
C VAL A 216 -26.15 26.07 29.15
N ALA A 217 -25.84 25.56 30.34
CA ALA A 217 -26.62 24.48 30.96
C ALA A 217 -27.92 24.97 31.65
N ALA A 218 -28.02 26.25 32.01
CA ALA A 218 -29.19 26.79 32.71
C ALA A 218 -30.30 27.31 31.75
N ASP A 219 -29.94 27.74 30.53
CA ASP A 219 -30.93 28.24 29.56
C ASP A 219 -31.61 27.10 28.75
N ALA A 220 -31.00 25.92 28.73
CA ALA A 220 -31.54 24.75 28.01
C ALA A 220 -32.71 24.04 28.72
N VAL A 221 -33.12 24.46 29.94
CA VAL A 221 -34.16 23.76 30.71
C VAL A 221 -35.50 24.53 30.78
N VAL A 222 -35.61 25.78 30.28
CA VAL A 222 -36.85 26.58 30.49
C VAL A 222 -37.66 26.94 29.24
N SER A 223 -37.16 26.86 28.00
CA SER A 223 -38.00 27.22 26.83
C SER A 223 -38.76 26.04 26.20
N LYS A 224 -39.90 25.68 26.81
CA LYS A 224 -40.90 24.75 26.24
C LYS A 224 -41.71 25.34 25.08
N GLU A 225 -41.33 26.50 24.54
CA GLU A 225 -42.08 27.20 23.49
C GLU A 225 -41.40 27.20 22.10
N GLY A 226 -40.10 26.88 22.01
CA GLY A 226 -39.37 26.84 20.72
C GLY A 226 -39.71 25.65 19.82
N PHE A 227 -40.12 24.51 20.39
CA PHE A 227 -40.36 23.29 19.61
C PHE A 227 -41.70 23.28 18.86
N ARG A 228 -42.63 24.19 19.19
CA ARG A 228 -43.93 24.31 18.51
C ARG A 228 -43.90 25.19 17.26
N GLY A 229 -42.90 26.06 17.12
CA GLY A 229 -42.70 26.86 15.90
C GLY A 229 -42.08 26.06 14.76
N LEU A 230 -41.13 25.18 15.06
CA LEU A 230 -40.38 24.41 14.05
C LEU A 230 -41.19 23.32 13.35
N LEU A 231 -42.27 22.81 13.95
CA LEU A 231 -43.16 21.84 13.30
C LEU A 231 -44.26 22.50 12.43
N LYS A 232 -44.39 23.83 12.46
CA LYS A 232 -45.41 24.55 11.69
C LYS A 232 -44.87 25.21 10.42
N GLU A 233 -43.55 25.33 10.29
CA GLU A 233 -42.91 25.97 9.13
C GLU A 233 -42.56 24.98 8.00
N GLU A 234 -42.56 23.67 8.25
CA GLU A 234 -42.25 22.66 7.22
C GLU A 234 -43.47 22.16 6.40
N ARG A 235 -44.71 22.53 6.76
CA ARG A 235 -45.92 22.08 6.02
C ARG A 235 -46.51 23.09 5.03
N THR A 236 -45.85 24.21 4.75
CA THR A 236 -46.39 25.25 3.84
C THR A 236 -45.45 25.64 2.69
N GLN A 237 -44.41 24.85 2.40
CA GLN A 237 -43.53 25.07 1.23
C GLN A 237 -43.52 23.90 0.23
N GLN A 238 -44.55 23.05 0.25
CA GLN A 238 -44.73 22.00 -0.76
C GLN A 238 -46.02 22.20 -1.56
N THR A 239 -46.31 23.44 -1.99
CA THR A 239 -47.24 23.72 -3.10
C THR A 239 -47.00 25.14 -3.63
N SER A 240 -46.06 25.31 -4.57
CA SER A 240 -46.13 26.28 -5.69
C SER A 240 -44.78 26.45 -6.40
N SER A 241 -44.67 26.01 -7.66
CA SER A 241 -43.70 26.56 -8.63
C SER A 241 -44.01 28.05 -8.87
N PRO A 242 -43.03 28.91 -9.22
CA PRO A 242 -42.92 29.29 -10.64
C PRO A 242 -41.54 29.81 -11.15
N SER A 243 -41.33 29.59 -12.47
CA SER A 243 -40.73 30.47 -13.51
C SER A 243 -39.26 30.95 -13.50
N GLN A 244 -38.54 30.53 -14.55
CA GLN A 244 -37.29 31.10 -15.10
C GLN A 244 -37.50 32.48 -15.78
N PRO A 245 -36.53 33.41 -15.74
CA PRO A 245 -36.43 34.52 -16.68
C PRO A 245 -35.58 34.18 -17.94
N PRO A 246 -35.75 34.92 -19.06
CA PRO A 246 -35.44 34.44 -20.41
C PRO A 246 -33.99 34.69 -20.84
N GLN A 247 -33.36 33.70 -21.47
CA GLN A 247 -32.11 33.89 -22.24
C GLN A 247 -32.43 33.83 -23.74
N LYS A 248 -32.12 34.91 -24.47
CA LYS A 248 -32.18 35.00 -25.95
C LYS A 248 -30.85 34.55 -26.58
N PRO A 249 -30.86 34.09 -27.85
CA PRO A 249 -29.87 33.14 -28.37
C PRO A 249 -28.68 33.80 -29.07
N ALA A 250 -27.46 33.30 -28.81
CA ALA A 250 -26.26 33.63 -29.59
C ALA A 250 -25.83 32.41 -30.43
N VAL A 251 -25.60 32.71 -31.71
CA VAL A 251 -25.48 31.83 -32.87
C VAL A 251 -24.12 31.13 -32.93
N LYS A 252 -24.11 29.82 -33.24
CA LYS A 252 -22.92 29.04 -33.62
C LYS A 252 -22.39 29.49 -35.00
N PRO A 253 -21.07 29.58 -35.22
CA PRO A 253 -20.54 29.46 -36.57
C PRO A 253 -19.97 28.06 -36.82
N ALA A 254 -20.44 27.48 -37.92
CA ALA A 254 -20.06 26.19 -38.46
C ALA A 254 -18.77 26.28 -39.32
N LYS A 255 -18.15 25.11 -39.53
CA LYS A 255 -17.12 24.80 -40.54
C LYS A 255 -17.39 25.47 -41.91
N PRO A 256 -16.34 25.83 -42.67
CA PRO A 256 -16.46 25.91 -44.12
C PRO A 256 -15.78 24.70 -44.80
N SER A 257 -16.53 24.05 -45.70
CA SER A 257 -16.04 23.07 -46.67
C SER A 257 -15.92 23.72 -48.06
N ARG A 258 -14.68 23.77 -48.57
CA ARG A 258 -14.23 23.36 -49.92
C ARG A 258 -15.00 23.84 -51.18
N ARG A 259 -14.29 24.55 -52.07
CA ARG A 259 -14.31 24.50 -53.57
C ARG A 259 -13.41 25.64 -54.10
N LYS A 260 -12.76 25.66 -55.27
CA LYS A 260 -12.28 24.70 -56.29
C LYS A 260 -11.60 25.59 -57.36
N GLY A 261 -10.37 25.30 -57.75
CA GLY A 261 -9.85 25.59 -59.10
C GLY A 261 -9.01 26.86 -59.34
N GLN A 262 -7.83 26.61 -59.94
CA GLN A 262 -7.06 27.36 -60.95
C GLN A 262 -5.59 27.56 -60.53
N ARG A 263 -4.63 26.71 -60.93
CA ARG A 263 -3.92 26.54 -62.24
C ARG A 263 -2.86 27.65 -62.49
N GLN A 264 -1.62 27.19 -62.75
CA GLN A 264 -0.43 27.89 -63.30
C GLN A 264 0.32 28.83 -62.34
N LYS A 265 1.66 28.93 -62.30
CA LYS A 265 2.75 28.64 -63.25
C LYS A 265 4.10 28.72 -62.48
N LYS A 266 5.13 28.00 -62.97
CA LYS A 266 6.60 28.28 -63.07
C LYS A 266 7.21 29.32 -62.09
N SER A 267 8.40 29.17 -61.50
CA SER A 267 9.69 28.71 -62.07
C SER A 267 10.75 28.46 -60.98
N ARG A 268 11.72 27.58 -61.29
CA ARG A 268 13.18 27.62 -61.01
C ARG A 268 13.67 28.63 -59.95
N SER A 269 14.52 28.24 -59.01
CA SER A 269 15.93 27.86 -59.25
C SER A 269 16.52 27.18 -58.03
#